data_AF-A0A367IVG8-F1
#
_entry.id   AF-A0A367IVG8-F1
#
_cell.length_a   1.000
_cell.length_b   1.000
_cell.length_c   1.000
_cell.angle_alpha   90.00
_cell.angle_beta   90.00
_cell.angle_gamma   90.00
#
_symmetry.space_group_name_H-M   'P 1'
#
loop_
_entity.id
_entity.type
_entity.pdbx_description
1 polymer ?
#
loop_
_entity_poly.entity_id
_entity_poly.type
_entity_poly.pdbx_seq_one_letter_code
_entity_poly.pdbx_strand_id
1 'polypeptide(L)'
;TYGVVSSEWLNNTRSDTLYESKLDIQKSLHPVLIEVQATVDEKFMIRLMQYAIKVTERYDSKPVVLIFCVGKISPKSLSAQFTPIISDTCDHFHFR
;
A
#
# COMPACT_ATOMS: atom_id res chain seq x y z
N THR A 1 3.63 15.37 -9.58
CA THR A 1 3.86 14.13 -10.35
C THR A 1 4.62 13.15 -9.50
N TYR A 2 4.29 11.86 -9.55
CA TYR A 2 4.98 10.84 -8.76
C TYR A 2 6.19 10.24 -9.49
N GLY A 3 7.16 9.73 -8.74
CA GLY A 3 8.29 8.95 -9.21
C GLY A 3 8.43 7.66 -8.42
N VAL A 4 8.82 6.58 -9.10
CA VAL A 4 9.18 5.32 -8.42
C VAL A 4 10.55 5.50 -7.79
N VAL A 5 10.69 5.03 -6.55
CA VAL A 5 11.96 5.02 -5.82
C VAL A 5 12.29 3.64 -5.28
N SER A 6 13.53 3.49 -4.80
CA SER A 6 13.95 2.26 -4.13
C SER A 6 13.04 1.96 -2.95
N SER A 7 12.52 0.73 -2.95
CA SER A 7 11.67 0.16 -1.93
C SER A 7 12.43 -0.78 -0.99
N GLU A 8 13.77 -0.75 -1.03
CA GLU A 8 14.64 -1.53 -0.16
C GLU A 8 14.88 -0.81 1.17
N TRP A 9 14.78 -1.57 2.25
CA TRP A 9 14.91 -1.08 3.61
C TRP A 9 16.18 -1.62 4.28
N LEU A 10 16.68 -0.92 5.29
CA LEU A 10 17.94 -1.26 6.01
C LEU A 10 17.98 -2.67 6.63
N ASN A 11 16.82 -3.28 6.88
CA ASN A 11 16.71 -4.64 7.39
C ASN A 11 16.67 -5.70 6.26
N ASN A 12 17.14 -5.36 5.06
CA ASN A 12 17.08 -6.20 3.85
C ASN A 12 15.67 -6.69 3.49
N THR A 13 14.65 -5.99 3.95
CA THR A 13 13.27 -6.21 3.48
C THR A 13 12.97 -5.22 2.36
N ARG A 14 12.01 -5.58 1.51
CA ARG A 14 11.66 -4.78 0.34
C ARG A 14 10.14 -4.71 0.20
N SER A 15 9.61 -3.52 -0.01
CA SER A 15 8.21 -3.35 -0.46
C SER A 15 8.10 -3.47 -1.98
N ASP A 16 6.90 -3.74 -2.49
CA ASP A 16 6.72 -3.94 -3.92
C ASP A 16 6.95 -2.65 -4.71
N THR A 17 6.27 -1.56 -4.33
CA THR A 17 6.48 -0.26 -4.98
C THR A 17 6.25 0.89 -4.02
N LEU A 18 7.14 1.88 -4.07
CA LEU A 18 7.02 3.15 -3.36
C LEU A 18 7.09 4.30 -4.36
N TYR A 19 6.08 5.16 -4.31
CA TYR A 19 6.03 6.38 -5.09
C TYR A 19 6.25 7.59 -4.18
N GLU A 20 7.13 8.49 -4.61
CA GLU A 20 7.36 9.78 -3.97
C GLU A 20 6.90 10.92 -4.88
N SER A 21 6.54 12.06 -4.28
CA SER A 21 6.25 13.28 -5.04
C SER A 21 7.55 13.86 -5.61
N LYS A 22 7.59 14.08 -6.93
CA LYS A 22 8.72 14.76 -7.61
C LYS A 22 8.75 16.27 -7.42
N LEU A 23 7.68 16.86 -6.87
CA LEU A 23 7.56 18.30 -6.68
C LEU A 23 7.64 18.60 -5.20
N ASP A 24 8.84 19.01 -4.75
CA ASP A 24 9.12 19.50 -3.40
C ASP A 24 8.33 20.78 -3.05
N ILE A 25 7.77 21.43 -4.08
CA ILE A 25 7.04 22.70 -3.98
C ILE A 25 5.71 22.53 -3.23
N GLN A 26 5.21 21.29 -3.08
CA GLN A 26 4.12 21.04 -2.15
C GLN A 26 4.36 19.75 -1.38
N LYS A 27 4.71 19.88 -0.10
CA LYS A 27 4.50 18.85 0.94
C LYS A 27 3.02 18.37 1.06
N SER A 28 2.16 18.72 0.11
CA SER A 28 0.74 18.32 0.05
C SER A 28 0.55 16.88 -0.43
N LEU A 29 1.50 16.34 -1.20
CA LEU A 29 1.40 15.00 -1.77
C LEU A 29 2.10 13.98 -0.87
N HIS A 30 1.30 13.16 -0.21
CA HIS A 30 1.76 12.04 0.60
C HIS A 30 2.42 10.96 -0.26
N PRO A 31 3.52 10.32 0.21
CA PRO A 31 4.09 9.17 -0.49
C PRO A 31 3.08 8.03 -0.58
N VAL A 32 3.13 7.26 -1.67
CA VAL A 32 2.20 6.15 -1.90
C VAL A 32 2.95 4.83 -1.85
N LEU A 33 2.59 3.99 -0.88
CA LEU A 33 3.13 2.64 -0.73
C LEU A 33 2.13 1.64 -1.30
N ILE A 34 2.58 0.83 -2.26
CA ILE A 34 1.75 -0.19 -2.91
C ILE A 34 2.32 -1.58 -2.58
N GLU A 35 1.43 -2.48 -2.17
CA GLU A 35 1.73 -3.90 -1.94
C GLU A 35 0.73 -4.78 -2.69
N VAL A 36 1.23 -5.83 -3.34
CA VAL A 36 0.43 -6.85 -4.01
C VAL A 36 0.65 -8.17 -3.28
N GLN A 37 -0.40 -8.73 -2.67
CA GLN A 37 -0.27 -9.92 -1.85
C GLN A 37 -1.34 -10.95 -2.17
N ALA A 38 -0.92 -12.21 -2.29
CA ALA A 38 -1.84 -13.33 -2.46
C ALA A 38 -2.65 -13.61 -1.19
N THR A 39 -2.05 -13.42 -0.02
CA THR A 39 -2.75 -13.54 1.26
C THR A 39 -2.46 -12.32 2.12
N VAL A 40 -3.52 -11.61 2.52
CA VAL A 40 -3.46 -10.53 3.50
C VAL A 40 -3.72 -11.14 4.87
N ASP A 41 -2.66 -11.36 5.62
CA ASP A 41 -2.73 -11.84 7.00
C ASP A 41 -2.13 -10.88 8.02
N GLU A 42 -2.25 -11.23 9.30
CA GLU A 42 -1.70 -10.40 10.39
C GLU A 42 -0.19 -10.18 10.24
N LYS A 43 0.57 -11.18 9.79
CA LYS A 43 2.02 -11.06 9.57
C LYS A 43 2.31 -10.04 8.48
N PHE A 44 1.56 -10.08 7.38
CA PHE A 44 1.63 -9.09 6.33
C PHE A 44 1.24 -7.69 6.83
N MET A 45 0.14 -7.56 7.58
CA MET A 45 -0.29 -6.26 8.12
C MET A 45 0.76 -5.66 9.06
N ILE A 46 1.41 -6.47 9.90
CA ILE A 46 2.53 -6.03 10.76
C ILE A 46 3.71 -5.54 9.91
N ARG A 47 4.10 -6.31 8.88
CA ARG A 47 5.16 -5.92 7.94
C ARG A 47 4.84 -4.62 7.21
N LEU A 48 3.58 -4.45 6.78
CA LEU A 48 3.09 -3.27 6.11
C LEU A 48 3.14 -2.03 7.02
N MET A 49 2.74 -2.16 8.28
CA MET A 49 2.87 -1.09 9.27
C MET A 49 4.33 -0.68 9.45
N GLN A 50 5.26 -1.64 9.50
CA GLN A 50 6.70 -1.34 9.58
C GLN A 50 7.19 -0.57 8.36
N TYR A 51 6.72 -0.90 7.15
CA TYR A 51 7.05 -0.13 5.95
C TYR A 51 6.48 1.28 6.00
N ALA A 52 5.22 1.43 6.43
CA ALA A 52 4.59 2.74 6.55
C ALA A 52 5.31 3.65 7.56
N ILE A 53 5.80 3.09 8.68
CA ILE A 53 6.64 3.81 9.64
C ILE A 53 7.94 4.28 8.98
N LYS A 54 8.66 3.40 8.27
CA LYS A 54 9.91 3.77 7.57
C LYS A 54 9.69 4.85 6.51
N VAL A 55 8.59 4.79 5.77
CA VAL A 55 8.22 5.84 4.81
C VAL A 55 7.95 7.15 5.56
N THR A 56 7.24 7.10 6.69
CA THR A 56 6.98 8.29 7.51
C THR A 56 8.28 8.91 8.02
N GLU A 57 9.22 8.10 8.51
CA GLU A 57 10.55 8.56 8.95
C GLU A 57 11.37 9.17 7.80
N ARG A 58 11.28 8.58 6.60
CA ARG A 58 12.05 9.04 5.42
C ARG A 58 11.55 10.36 4.84
N TYR A 59 10.25 10.61 4.88
CA TYR A 59 9.62 11.75 4.19
C TYR A 59 8.94 12.76 5.12
N ASP A 60 9.00 12.55 6.44
CA ASP A 60 8.30 13.37 7.44
C ASP A 60 6.79 13.52 7.13
N SER A 61 6.19 12.47 6.56
CA SER A 61 4.80 12.46 6.10
C SER A 61 4.22 11.06 6.07
N LYS A 62 2.98 10.90 6.54
CA LYS A 62 2.28 9.62 6.55
C LYS A 62 2.00 9.14 5.12
N PRO A 63 2.32 7.89 4.75
CA PRO A 63 2.00 7.40 3.42
C PRO A 63 0.51 7.09 3.25
N VAL A 64 0.05 7.18 2.01
CA VAL A 64 -1.16 6.47 1.57
C VAL A 64 -0.75 5.05 1.22
N VAL A 65 -1.44 4.06 1.80
CA VAL A 65 -1.15 2.65 1.58
C VAL A 65 -2.24 2.01 0.73
N LEU A 66 -1.85 1.37 -0.37
CA LEU A 66 -2.75 0.64 -1.27
C LEU A 66 -2.33 -0.83 -1.30
N ILE A 67 -3.28 -1.72 -1.03
CA ILE A 67 -3.05 -3.16 -0.99
C ILE A 67 -3.91 -3.82 -2.07
N PHE A 68 -3.27 -4.53 -3.00
CA PHE A 68 -3.96 -5.43 -3.92
C PHE A 68 -3.94 -6.85 -3.34
N CYS A 69 -5.06 -7.26 -2.75
CA CYS A 69 -5.26 -8.63 -2.29
C CYS A 69 -5.78 -9.49 -3.45
N VAL A 70 -4.94 -10.37 -4.00
CA VAL A 70 -5.29 -11.19 -5.18
C VAL A 70 -5.78 -12.60 -4.86
N GLY A 71 -5.77 -13.01 -3.58
CA GLY A 71 -6.21 -14.34 -3.18
C GLY A 71 -7.21 -14.31 -2.02
N LYS A 72 -6.73 -14.12 -0.79
CA LYS A 72 -7.60 -14.16 0.40
C LYS A 72 -7.12 -13.26 1.54
N ILE A 73 -8.06 -12.88 2.40
CA ILE A 73 -7.79 -12.21 3.66
C ILE A 73 -7.95 -13.23 4.80
N SER A 74 -7.02 -13.27 5.76
CA SER A 74 -7.01 -14.21 6.88
C SER A 74 -6.52 -13.55 8.17
N PRO A 75 -7.10 -13.81 9.34
CA PRO A 75 -8.31 -14.59 9.58
C PRO A 75 -9.56 -13.89 9.01
N LYS A 76 -10.71 -14.58 8.92
CA LYS A 76 -11.98 -13.96 8.47
C LYS A 76 -12.42 -12.78 9.33
N SER A 77 -11.99 -12.75 10.60
CA SER A 77 -12.21 -11.60 11.49
C SER A 77 -11.46 -10.36 11.03
N LEU A 78 -10.36 -10.49 10.28
CA LEU A 78 -9.68 -9.36 9.64
C LEU A 78 -10.51 -8.82 8.49
N SER A 79 -11.03 -9.68 7.61
CA SER A 79 -11.91 -9.22 6.52
C SER A 79 -13.18 -8.54 7.02
N ALA A 80 -13.72 -8.98 8.16
CA ALA A 80 -14.92 -8.40 8.76
C ALA A 80 -14.73 -6.96 9.28
N GLN A 81 -13.48 -6.48 9.40
CA GLN A 81 -13.18 -5.11 9.79
C GLN A 81 -13.28 -4.12 8.62
N PHE A 82 -13.40 -4.62 7.39
CA PHE A 82 -13.49 -3.79 6.20
C PHE A 82 -14.93 -3.77 5.68
N THR A 83 -15.46 -2.57 5.47
CA THR A 83 -16.75 -2.37 4.81
C THR A 83 -16.53 -2.26 3.31
N PRO A 84 -17.00 -3.22 2.50
CA PRO A 84 -16.90 -3.10 1.04
C PRO A 84 -17.75 -1.91 0.58
N ILE A 85 -17.15 -1.01 -0.18
CA ILE A 85 -17.90 0.00 -0.93
C ILE A 85 -18.38 -0.70 -2.20
N ILE A 86 -19.62 -1.18 -2.17
CA ILE A 86 -20.28 -1.73 -3.35
C ILE A 86 -20.78 -0.52 -4.13
N SER A 87 -20.06 -0.10 -5.17
CA SER A 87 -20.62 0.79 -6.18
C SER A 87 -21.41 -0.07 -7.16
N ASP A 88 -22.66 0.27 -7.44
CA ASP A 88 -23.58 -0.47 -8.33
C ASP A 88 -23.13 -0.54 -9.81
N THR A 89 -21.89 -0.16 -10.13
CA THR A 89 -21.29 -0.25 -11.46
C THR A 89 -20.29 -1.40 -11.50
N CYS A 90 -20.79 -2.61 -11.79
CA CYS A 90 -19.96 -3.70 -12.30
C CYS A 90 -19.52 -3.37 -13.73
N ASP A 91 -18.51 -2.53 -13.88
CA ASP A 91 -17.85 -2.40 -15.18
C ASP A 91 -17.00 -3.64 -15.42
N HIS A 92 -17.43 -4.40 -16.42
CA HIS A 92 -16.81 -5.60 -16.94
C HIS A 92 -15.38 -5.26 -17.42
N PHE A 93 -14.36 -5.47 -16.58
CA PHE A 93 -12.98 -5.36 -17.02
C PHE A 93 -12.65 -6.54 -17.96
N HIS A 94 -12.86 -6.34 -19.26
CA HIS A 94 -12.24 -7.17 -20.28
C HIS A 94 -10.75 -6.86 -20.34
N PHE A 95 -9.92 -7.79 -19.87
CA PHE A 95 -8.54 -7.87 -20.32
C PHE A 95 -8.56 -8.26 -21.80
N ARG A 96 -8.22 -7.31 -22.68
CA ARG A 96 -7.82 -7.59 -24.05
C ARG A 96 -6.32 -7.88 -24.08
#